data_AF-A0A2M7KFB6-F1
#
_entry.id   AF-A0A2M7KFB6-F1
#
_cell.length_a   1.000
_cell.length_b   1.000
_cell.length_c   1.000
_cell.angle_alpha   90.00
_cell.angle_beta   90.00
_cell.angle_gamma   90.00
#
_symmetry.space_group_name_H-M   'P 1'
#
loop_
_entity.id
_entity.type
_entity.pdbx_description
1 polymer ?
#
loop_
_entity_poly.entity_id
_entity_poly.type
_entity_poly.pdbx_seq_one_letter_code
_entity_poly.pdbx_strand_id
1 'polypeptide(L)' 'MRYTVFLQPVEDPGFEGLYYAHLPTLGLTTHGQGVEGALAAAHDLADLWVAERASRGEPLPREARGLIGEVELADAVLSA' A
#
# COMPACT_ATOMS: atom_id res chain seq x y z
N MET A 1 16.34 0.80 0.89
CA MET A 1 15.67 -0.40 1.46
C MET A 1 14.52 -0.76 0.53
N ARG A 2 14.06 -2.02 0.49
CA ARG A 2 12.94 -2.42 -0.36
C ARG A 2 11.79 -2.88 0.54
N TYR A 3 10.59 -2.45 0.20
CA TYR A 3 9.35 -2.81 0.88
C TYR A 3 8.36 -3.38 -0.12
N THR A 4 7.50 -4.27 0.35
CA THR A 4 6.41 -4.83 -0.44
C THR A 4 5.27 -3.83 -0.50
N VAL A 5 4.68 -3.68 -1.69
CA VAL A 5 3.47 -2.87 -1.91
C VAL A 5 2.36 -3.80 -2.38
N PHE A 6 1.24 -3.81 -1.67
CA PHE A 6 0.00 -4.44 -2.13
C PHE A 6 -0.81 -3.45 -2.93
N LEU A 7 -1.27 -3.88 -4.11
CA LEU A 7 -2.09 -3.07 -4.99
C LEU A 7 -3.47 -3.70 -5.11
N GLN A 8 -4.51 -2.88 -4.99
CA GLN A 8 -5.89 -3.31 -5.15
C GLN A 8 -6.65 -2.27 -5.97
N PRO A 9 -7.41 -2.66 -7.02
CA PRO A 9 -8.27 -1.73 -7.71
C PRO A 9 -9.32 -1.16 -6.76
N VAL A 10 -9.63 0.14 -6.90
CA VAL A 10 -10.73 0.78 -6.18
C VAL A 10 -12.04 0.48 -6.93
N GLU A 11 -13.02 -0.10 -6.24
CA GLU A 11 -14.33 -0.46 -6.82
C GLU A 11 -15.43 0.59 -6.54
N ASP A 12 -15.12 1.61 -5.74
CA ASP A 12 -16.06 2.68 -5.39
C ASP A 12 -16.40 3.56 -6.60
N PRO A 13 -17.69 3.89 -6.84
CA PRO A 13 -18.09 4.81 -7.89
C PRO A 13 -17.38 6.17 -7.79
N GLY A 14 -16.86 6.67 -8.92
CA GLY A 14 -16.10 7.93 -8.98
C GLY A 14 -14.60 7.80 -8.73
N PHE A 15 -14.10 6.58 -8.52
CA PHE A 15 -12.67 6.26 -8.34
C PHE A 15 -12.14 5.35 -9.46
N GLU A 16 -12.76 5.38 -10.63
CA GLU A 16 -12.48 4.46 -11.71
C GLU A 16 -11.00 4.52 -12.16
N GLY A 17 -10.37 3.34 -12.21
CA GLY A 17 -8.97 3.20 -12.62
C GLY A 17 -7.96 3.62 -11.57
N LEU A 18 -8.39 4.00 -10.35
CA LEU A 18 -7.50 4.13 -9.21
C LEU A 18 -7.16 2.77 -8.61
N TYR A 19 -5.96 2.68 -8.05
CA TYR A 19 -5.51 1.55 -7.26
C TYR A 19 -5.09 2.05 -5.88
N TYR A 20 -5.52 1.37 -4.82
CA TYR A 20 -4.90 1.49 -3.51
C TYR A 20 -3.49 0.89 -3.56
N ALA A 21 -2.55 1.54 -2.88
CA ALA A 21 -1.22 1.03 -2.63
C ALA A 21 -0.96 0.99 -1.13
N HIS A 22 -0.74 -0.19 -0.58
CA HIS A 22 -0.50 -0.42 0.84
C HIS A 22 0.91 -0.96 1.10
N LEU A 23 1.66 -0.35 2.02
CA LEU A 23 2.97 -0.81 2.50
C LEU A 23 2.83 -1.33 3.93
N PRO A 24 2.65 -2.66 4.14
CA PRO A 24 2.33 -3.22 5.45
C PRO A 24 3.41 -2.95 6.49
N THR A 25 4.68 -3.15 6.11
CA THR A 25 5.83 -2.97 7.01
C THR A 25 5.91 -1.55 7.56
N LEU A 26 5.40 -0.56 6.82
CA LEU A 26 5.40 0.85 7.21
C LEU A 26 4.04 1.33 7.74
N GLY A 27 2.97 0.52 7.60
CA GLY A 27 1.61 0.91 7.94
C GLY A 27 1.07 2.07 7.09
N LEU A 28 1.48 2.16 5.83
CA LEU A 28 1.12 3.26 4.94
C LEU A 28 0.11 2.79 3.88
N THR A 29 -0.83 3.66 3.52
CA THR A 29 -1.78 3.45 2.44
C THR A 29 -1.99 4.74 1.67
N THR A 30 -2.00 4.65 0.34
CA THR A 30 -2.34 5.75 -0.58
C THR A 30 -3.08 5.18 -1.79
N HIS A 31 -3.38 6.02 -2.77
CA HIS A 31 -3.92 5.57 -4.05
C HIS A 31 -3.35 6.40 -5.21
N GLY A 32 -3.47 5.88 -6.42
CA GLY A 32 -3.09 6.59 -7.63
C GLY A 32 -3.70 5.98 -8.88
N GLN A 33 -3.63 6.71 -9.99
CA GLN A 33 -4.17 6.27 -11.28
C GLN A 33 -3.33 5.12 -11.85
N GLY A 34 -3.97 3.98 -12.08
CA GLY A 34 -3.28 2.78 -12.54
C GLY A 34 -2.26 2.25 -11.53
N VAL A 35 -1.62 1.15 -11.92
CA VAL A 35 -0.58 0.49 -11.11
C VAL A 35 0.60 1.43 -10.90
N GLU A 36 1.06 2.08 -11.95
CA GLU A 36 2.23 2.95 -11.93
C GLU A 36 2.00 4.21 -11.09
N GLY A 37 0.83 4.84 -11.21
CA GLY A 37 0.49 6.02 -10.42
C GLY A 37 0.34 5.69 -8.93
N ALA A 38 -0.24 4.54 -8.60
CA ALA A 38 -0.34 4.09 -7.21
C ALA A 38 1.05 3.77 -6.60
N LEU A 39 1.95 3.15 -7.37
CA LEU A 39 3.34 2.93 -6.94
C LEU A 39 4.13 4.24 -6.77
N ALA A 40 3.93 5.21 -7.66
CA ALA A 40 4.55 6.53 -7.52
C ALA A 40 4.05 7.26 -6.26
N ALA A 41 2.73 7.28 -6.03
CA ALA A 41 2.16 7.86 -4.82
C ALA A 41 2.65 7.16 -3.54
N ALA A 42 2.80 5.83 -3.60
CA ALA A 42 3.33 5.03 -2.49
C ALA A 42 4.79 5.39 -2.16
N HIS A 43 5.60 5.60 -3.20
CA HIS A 43 6.98 6.04 -3.05
C HIS A 43 7.04 7.44 -2.41
N ASP A 44 6.28 8.40 -2.92
CA ASP A 44 6.26 9.77 -2.40
C ASP A 44 5.82 9.83 -0.93
N LEU A 45 4.78 9.07 -0.57
CA LEU A 45 4.31 8.95 0.81
C LEU A 45 5.38 8.32 1.71
N ALA A 46 6.05 7.26 1.25
CA ALA A 46 7.10 6.60 2.02
C ALA A 46 8.30 7.52 2.26
N ASP A 47 8.71 8.31 1.27
CA ASP A 47 9.80 9.28 1.40
C ASP A 47 9.49 10.34 2.46
N LEU A 48 8.28 10.90 2.42
CA LEU A 48 7.84 11.89 3.41
C LEU A 48 7.84 11.29 4.83
N TRP A 49 7.30 10.08 4.98
CA TRP A 49 7.25 9.38 6.26
C TRP A 49 8.63 9.04 6.81
N VAL A 50 9.55 8.60 5.94
CA VAL A 50 10.95 8.32 6.31
C VAL A 50 11.66 9.59 6.76
N ALA A 51 11.46 10.70 6.05
CA ALA A 51 12.03 11.99 6.42
C ALA A 51 11.52 12.47 7.80
N GLU A 52 10.22 12.32 8.06
CA GLU A 52 9.64 12.63 9.37
C GLU A 52 10.27 11.79 10.49
N ARG A 53 10.33 10.47 10.32
CA ARG A 53 10.96 9.55 11.28
C ARG A 53 12.41 9.90 11.56
N ALA A 54 13.18 10.17 10.50
CA ALA A 54 14.58 10.55 10.61
C ALA A 54 14.76 11.85 11.39
N SER A 55 13.88 12.84 11.18
CA SER A 55 13.91 14.12 11.92
C SER A 55 13.69 13.96 13.43
N ARG A 56 13.03 12.87 13.85
CA ARG A 56 12.75 12.53 15.25
C ARG A 56 13.78 11.55 15.84
N GLY A 57 14.76 11.10 15.05
CA GLY A 57 15.71 10.06 15.46
C GLY A 57 15.08 8.69 15.65
N GLU A 58 13.91 8.45 15.05
CA GLU A 58 13.20 7.18 15.16
C GLU A 58 13.78 6.13 14.19
N PRO A 59 13.91 4.86 14.60
CA PRO A 59 14.39 3.81 13.71
C PRO A 59 13.38 3.51 12.60
N LEU A 60 13.90 3.15 11.42
CA LEU A 60 13.08 2.69 10.31
C LEU A 60 12.85 1.18 10.40
N PRO A 61 11.59 0.69 10.33
CA PRO A 61 11.29 -0.72 10.24
C PRO A 61 11.98 -1.33 9.01
N ARG A 62 12.61 -2.50 9.17
CA ARG A 62 13.22 -3.22 8.04
C ARG A 62 12.34 -4.37 7.62
N GLU A 63 11.99 -4.44 6.34
CA GLU A 63 11.38 -5.63 5.78
C GLU A 63 12.44 -6.72 5.57
N ALA A 64 12.22 -7.90 6.15
CA ALA A 64 13.10 -9.05 5.96
C ALA A 64 12.81 -9.77 4.63
N ARG A 65 11.52 -9.99 4.33
CA ARG A 65 11.03 -10.63 3.11
C ARG A 65 9.58 -10.26 2.86
N GLY A 66 9.26 -9.88 1.62
CA GLY A 66 7.88 -9.81 1.14
C GLY A 66 7.34 -11.20 0.82
N LEU A 67 6.21 -11.56 1.41
CA LEU A 67 5.44 -12.75 1.06
C LEU A 67 4.01 -12.31 0.77
N ILE A 68 3.50 -12.72 -0.39
CA ILE A 68 2.12 -12.50 -0.80
C ILE A 68 1.42 -13.85 -0.75
N GLY A 69 0.29 -13.90 -0.07
CA GLY A 69 -0.54 -15.09 0.05
C GLY A 69 -2.00 -14.70 -0.09
N GLU A 70 -2.77 -15.60 -0.67
CA GLU A 70 -4.21 -15.44 -0.88
C GLU A 70 -4.92 -16.57 -0.15
N VAL A 71 -6.10 -16.29 0.38
CA VAL A 71 -6.97 -17.29 1.00
C VAL A 71 -8.36 -17.15 0.39
N GLU A 72 -8.91 -18.27 -0.08
CA GLU A 72 -10.28 -18.34 -0.55
C GLU A 72 -11.21 -18.55 0.65
N LEU A 73 -12.28 -17.76 0.74
CA LEU A 73 -13.30 -17.90 1.77
C LEU A 73 -14.54 -18.53 1.13
N ALA A 74 -15.07 -19.61 1.73
CA ALA A 74 -16.29 -20.25 1.26
C ALA A 74 -17.48 -19.29 1.40
N ASP A 75 -18.13 -18.96 0.29
CA ASP A 75 -19.29 -18.05 0.15
C ASP A 75 -19.41 -17.01 1.28
N ALA A 76 -18.48 -16.06 1.28
CA ALA A 76 -18.72 -14.80 1.99
C ALA A 76 -19.96 -14.17 1.36
N VAL A 77 -21.08 -14.16 2.09
CA VAL A 77 -22.37 -13.62 1.63
C VAL A 77 -22.13 -12.23 1.03
N LEU A 78 -22.16 -12.15 -0.30
CA LEU A 78 -22.13 -10.90 -1.04
C LEU A 78 -23.47 -10.21 -0.78
N SER A 79 -23.49 -9.22 0.12
CA SER A 79 -24.63 -8.30 0.16
C SER A 79 -24.60 -7.47 -1.12
N ALA A 80 -25.61 -7.70 -1.96
CA ALA A 80 -25.89 -6.95 -3.19
C ALA A 80 -26.16 -5.46 -2.94
#